data_AF-A0ABD7HG40-F1
#
_entry.id   AF-A0ABD7HG40-F1
#
_cell.length_a   1.000
_cell.length_b   1.000
_cell.length_c   1.000
_cell.angle_alpha   90.00
_cell.angle_beta   90.00
_cell.angle_gamma   90.00
#
_symmetry.space_group_name_H-M   'P 1'
#
loop_
_entity.id
_entity.type
_entity.pdbx_description
1 polymer ?
#
loop_
_entity_poly.entity_id
_entity_poly.type
_entity_poly.pdbx_seq_one_letter_code
_entity_poly.pdbx_strand_id
1 'polypeptide(L)'
;MAKSVPYASTSIASTPARCSIRPMIAKRAGHTDSAAVDDRLSRQNAPERQEMSMRNRSRAWFYWLVPATFLTHVVEELPRFPRWATKHFGTTTTQFYLASHAVLVPALVGASARGARQPSDSRAAFCATTVSAGLGVNAIFHIATTALFREYSPGVVTGAIGMLPAAVYTLYRTKRSRVLNDEQIVGAVLAGTAITTAVVGSLYVNMPRLGGKVETG
;
A
#
# COMPACT_ATOMS: atom_id res chain seq x y z
N MET A 1 -26.65 39.57 20.66
CA MET A 1 -27.62 38.53 21.04
C MET A 1 -26.90 37.19 21.11
N ALA A 2 -26.43 36.82 22.30
CA ALA A 2 -25.68 35.60 22.55
C ALA A 2 -26.64 34.49 23.01
N LYS A 3 -26.59 33.31 22.37
CA LYS A 3 -27.30 32.11 22.83
C LYS A 3 -26.29 31.15 23.43
N SER A 4 -26.37 31.00 24.75
CA SER A 4 -25.67 30.02 25.57
C SER A 4 -26.26 28.62 25.37
N VAL A 5 -25.42 27.61 25.18
CA VAL A 5 -25.79 26.19 25.13
C VAL A 5 -25.47 25.55 26.48
N PRO A 6 -26.38 24.75 27.09
CA PRO A 6 -26.17 24.18 28.41
C PRO A 6 -25.33 22.88 28.39
N TYR A 7 -24.54 22.74 29.45
CA TYR A 7 -23.68 21.62 29.82
C TYR A 7 -24.55 20.47 30.38
N ALA A 8 -24.41 19.25 29.85
CA ALA A 8 -25.06 18.05 30.38
C ALA A 8 -24.02 17.13 31.04
N SER A 9 -24.01 17.14 32.37
CA SER A 9 -23.34 16.18 33.25
C SER A 9 -24.17 14.91 33.42
N THR A 10 -23.58 13.73 33.26
CA THR A 10 -23.94 12.42 33.87
C THR A 10 -23.03 11.37 33.22
N SER A 11 -22.52 10.30 33.82
CA SER A 11 -22.66 9.67 35.13
C SER A 11 -21.48 8.69 35.25
N ILE A 12 -20.78 8.69 36.38
CA ILE A 12 -19.68 7.76 36.67
C ILE A 12 -20.30 6.45 37.18
N ALA A 13 -20.24 5.40 36.36
CA ALA A 13 -20.61 4.05 36.78
C ALA A 13 -19.40 3.37 37.45
N SER A 14 -19.52 3.15 38.76
CA SER A 14 -18.61 2.37 39.59
C SER A 14 -18.70 0.87 39.29
N THR A 15 -17.56 0.26 38.93
CA THR A 15 -17.42 -1.19 38.74
C THR A 15 -17.16 -1.90 40.08
N PRO A 16 -17.86 -3.00 40.42
CA PRO A 16 -17.62 -3.73 41.65
C PRO A 16 -16.35 -4.60 41.58
N ALA A 17 -15.62 -4.62 42.69
CA ALA A 17 -14.46 -5.45 42.94
C ALA A 17 -14.81 -6.95 42.83
N ARG A 18 -14.10 -7.69 41.96
CA ARG A 18 -14.18 -9.15 41.91
C ARG A 18 -13.18 -9.76 42.88
N CYS A 19 -13.73 -10.52 43.83
CA CYS A 19 -13.02 -11.38 44.77
C CYS A 19 -12.24 -12.47 44.02
N SER A 20 -10.91 -12.49 44.22
CA SER A 20 -9.98 -13.47 43.67
C SER A 20 -9.87 -14.67 44.60
N ILE A 21 -10.64 -15.72 44.34
CA ILE A 21 -10.42 -17.04 44.96
C ILE A 21 -9.36 -17.77 44.12
N ARG A 22 -8.14 -17.88 44.67
CA ARG A 22 -7.06 -18.72 44.14
C ARG A 22 -7.33 -20.18 44.55
N PRO A 23 -7.51 -21.13 43.62
CA PRO A 23 -7.35 -22.54 43.96
C PRO A 23 -5.85 -22.87 44.03
N MET A 24 -5.42 -23.39 45.19
CA MET A 24 -4.15 -24.09 45.33
C MET A 24 -4.20 -25.36 44.47
N ILE A 25 -3.53 -25.32 43.31
CA ILE A 25 -3.31 -26.53 42.50
C ILE A 25 -2.11 -27.26 43.07
N ALA A 26 -2.37 -28.48 43.53
CA ALA A 26 -1.38 -29.44 43.99
C ALA A 26 -0.32 -29.70 42.92
N LYS A 27 0.94 -29.56 43.33
CA LYS A 27 2.15 -29.77 42.54
C LYS A 27 2.32 -31.27 42.30
N ARG A 28 1.75 -31.79 41.20
CA ARG A 28 1.94 -33.20 40.78
C ARG A 28 3.26 -33.33 40.03
N ALA A 29 4.22 -34.03 40.64
CA ALA A 29 5.47 -34.41 40.02
C ALA A 29 5.20 -35.47 38.92
N GLY A 30 5.56 -35.14 37.68
CA GLY A 30 5.48 -36.01 36.51
C GLY A 30 6.29 -35.37 35.38
N HIS A 31 7.62 -35.52 35.45
CA HIS A 31 8.58 -34.74 34.69
C HIS A 31 9.39 -35.66 33.77
N THR A 32 8.77 -36.25 32.75
CA THR A 32 9.49 -36.90 31.61
C THR A 32 8.70 -36.99 30.29
N ASP A 33 7.37 -36.91 30.27
CA ASP A 33 6.59 -37.14 29.03
C ASP A 33 6.15 -35.88 28.25
N SER A 34 6.35 -34.67 28.80
CA SER A 34 5.85 -33.44 28.16
C SER A 34 6.52 -33.14 26.82
N ALA A 35 7.82 -33.41 26.68
CA ALA A 35 8.57 -33.11 25.47
C ALA A 35 8.17 -34.01 24.28
N ALA A 36 7.84 -35.28 24.56
CA ALA A 36 7.43 -36.23 23.52
C ALA A 36 5.99 -35.98 23.03
N VAL A 37 5.11 -35.52 23.93
CA VAL A 37 3.74 -35.11 23.57
C VAL A 37 3.75 -33.83 22.73
N ASP A 38 4.59 -32.85 23.09
CA ASP A 38 4.72 -31.59 22.33
C ASP A 38 5.31 -31.79 20.92
N ASP A 39 6.28 -32.70 20.74
CA ASP A 39 6.81 -33.05 19.40
C ASP A 39 5.74 -33.74 18.54
N ARG A 40 4.98 -34.68 19.12
CA ARG A 40 3.94 -35.42 18.40
C ARG A 40 2.79 -34.49 17.95
N LEU A 41 2.35 -33.57 18.81
CA LEU A 41 1.35 -32.55 18.47
C LEU A 41 1.89 -31.52 17.45
N SER A 42 3.16 -31.14 17.55
CA SER A 42 3.78 -30.23 16.58
C SER A 42 3.84 -30.83 15.17
N ARG A 43 4.14 -32.13 15.05
CA ARG A 43 4.16 -32.85 13.76
C ARG A 43 2.76 -33.06 13.17
N GLN A 44 1.76 -33.35 14.00
CA GLN A 44 0.38 -33.52 13.52
C GLN A 44 -0.23 -32.21 12.99
N ASN A 45 0.13 -31.07 13.59
CA ASN A 45 -0.36 -29.76 13.16
C ASN A 45 0.47 -29.12 12.02
N ALA A 46 1.54 -29.76 11.57
CA ALA A 46 2.38 -29.26 10.48
C ALA A 46 1.65 -29.21 9.12
N PRO A 47 0.94 -30.27 8.66
CA PRO A 47 0.23 -30.23 7.38
C PRO A 47 -0.88 -29.16 7.35
N GLU A 48 -1.67 -29.02 8.42
CA GLU A 48 -2.74 -28.01 8.50
C GLU A 48 -2.20 -26.58 8.43
N ARG A 49 -1.08 -26.31 9.11
CA ARG A 49 -0.41 -24.99 9.04
C ARG A 49 0.11 -24.67 7.65
N GLN A 50 0.66 -25.66 6.95
CA GLN A 50 1.12 -25.49 5.57
C GLN A 50 -0.05 -25.24 4.60
N GLU A 51 -1.14 -25.98 4.75
CA GLU A 51 -2.34 -25.82 3.92
C GLU A 51 -2.98 -24.43 4.11
N MET A 52 -3.12 -23.97 5.36
CA MET A 52 -3.59 -22.61 5.65
C MET A 52 -2.65 -21.53 5.08
N SER A 53 -1.33 -21.73 5.17
CA SER A 53 -0.34 -20.80 4.59
C SER A 53 -0.49 -20.69 3.07
N MET A 54 -0.63 -21.83 2.37
CA MET A 54 -0.82 -21.84 0.91
C MET A 54 -2.13 -21.19 0.50
N ARG A 55 -3.22 -21.50 1.22
CA ARG A 55 -4.54 -20.92 0.97
C ARG A 55 -4.56 -19.41 1.20
N ASN A 56 -3.83 -18.92 2.21
CA ASN A 56 -3.69 -17.47 2.46
C ASN A 56 -2.80 -16.77 1.43
N ARG A 57 -1.72 -17.40 0.98
CA ARG A 57 -0.88 -16.85 -0.12
C ARG A 57 -1.65 -16.76 -1.43
N SER A 58 -2.40 -17.81 -1.76
CA SER A 58 -3.34 -17.85 -2.88
C SER A 58 -4.48 -16.82 -2.74
N ARG A 59 -4.72 -16.25 -1.56
CA ARG A 59 -5.70 -15.19 -1.36
C ARG A 59 -5.13 -13.78 -1.54
N ALA A 60 -3.81 -13.59 -1.44
CA ALA A 60 -3.14 -12.29 -1.51
C ALA A 60 -2.39 -12.02 -2.83
N TRP A 61 -2.55 -12.89 -3.82
CA TRP A 61 -1.95 -12.71 -5.16
C TRP A 61 -2.34 -11.39 -5.82
N PHE A 62 -3.50 -10.82 -5.48
CA PHE A 62 -4.02 -9.59 -6.09
C PHE A 62 -3.09 -8.39 -5.92
N TYR A 63 -2.22 -8.38 -4.90
CA TYR A 63 -1.19 -7.34 -4.75
C TYR A 63 -0.21 -7.29 -5.93
N TRP A 64 -0.10 -8.35 -6.74
CA TRP A 64 0.73 -8.37 -7.95
C TRP A 64 0.09 -7.67 -9.16
N LEU A 65 -1.22 -7.40 -9.14
CA LEU A 65 -1.89 -6.71 -10.25
C LEU A 65 -1.33 -5.29 -10.47
N VAL A 66 -1.02 -4.61 -9.37
CA VAL A 66 -0.50 -3.24 -9.35
C VAL A 66 0.89 -3.15 -10.00
N PRO A 67 1.93 -3.91 -9.58
CA PRO A 67 3.21 -3.92 -10.28
C PRO A 67 3.12 -4.39 -11.72
N ALA A 68 2.30 -5.40 -12.02
CA ALA A 68 2.16 -5.87 -13.40
C ALA A 68 1.63 -4.76 -14.33
N THR A 69 0.57 -4.07 -13.92
CA THR A 69 -0.02 -2.96 -14.69
C THR A 69 0.89 -1.73 -14.73
N PHE A 70 1.62 -1.44 -13.66
CA PHE A 70 2.59 -0.35 -13.65
C PHE A 70 3.74 -0.58 -14.62
N LEU A 71 4.25 -1.82 -14.75
CA LEU A 71 5.28 -2.10 -15.74
C LEU A 71 4.78 -1.88 -17.17
N THR A 72 3.53 -2.25 -17.48
CA THR A 72 2.92 -1.94 -18.79
C THR A 72 2.76 -0.43 -18.99
N HIS A 73 2.49 0.31 -17.93
CA HIS A 73 2.38 1.76 -17.95
C HIS A 73 3.71 2.45 -18.24
N VAL A 74 4.80 2.02 -17.59
CA VAL A 74 6.15 2.52 -17.88
C VAL A 74 6.53 2.30 -19.35
N VAL A 75 6.10 1.19 -19.95
CA VAL A 75 6.31 0.89 -21.38
C VAL A 75 5.48 1.82 -22.29
N GLU A 76 4.26 2.18 -21.91
CA GLU A 76 3.45 3.16 -22.67
C GLU A 76 4.05 4.58 -22.58
N GLU A 77 4.51 4.95 -21.39
CA GLU A 77 5.13 6.23 -21.12
C GLU A 77 6.44 6.40 -21.88
N LEU A 78 7.30 5.37 -21.95
CA LEU A 78 8.57 5.46 -22.66
C LEU A 78 8.40 5.29 -24.18
N PRO A 79 9.07 6.12 -25.01
CA PRO A 79 9.95 7.25 -24.67
C PRO A 79 9.23 8.62 -24.66
N ARG A 80 7.90 8.66 -24.66
CA ARG A 80 7.10 9.85 -24.99
C ARG A 80 6.83 10.77 -23.81
N PHE A 81 6.67 10.21 -22.61
CA PHE A 81 6.25 10.94 -21.41
C PHE A 81 7.19 12.09 -21.04
N PRO A 82 8.54 11.96 -21.04
CA PRO A 82 9.41 13.09 -20.68
C PRO A 82 9.23 14.31 -21.60
N ARG A 83 9.04 14.08 -22.90
CA ARG A 83 8.79 15.14 -23.89
C ARG A 83 7.41 15.76 -23.68
N TRP A 84 6.39 14.94 -23.46
CA TRP A 84 5.04 15.39 -23.20
C TRP A 84 4.96 16.20 -21.89
N ALA A 85 5.60 15.73 -20.83
CA ALA A 85 5.66 16.42 -19.54
C ALA A 85 6.40 17.76 -19.66
N THR A 86 7.52 17.81 -20.40
CA THR A 86 8.25 19.06 -20.66
C THR A 86 7.42 20.08 -21.45
N LYS A 87 6.51 19.62 -22.32
CA LYS A 87 5.62 20.50 -23.10
C LYS A 87 4.56 21.18 -22.23
N HIS A 88 4.03 20.47 -21.23
CA HIS A 88 2.87 20.91 -20.44
C HIS A 88 3.23 21.39 -19.02
N PHE A 89 4.39 21.02 -18.50
CA PHE A 89 4.86 21.33 -17.15
C PHE A 89 6.31 21.87 -17.19
N GLY A 90 7.11 21.59 -16.15
CA GLY A 90 8.53 21.91 -16.10
C GLY A 90 9.41 20.92 -16.87
N THR A 91 10.70 21.25 -16.98
CA THR A 91 11.67 20.44 -17.72
C THR A 91 11.80 19.04 -17.12
N THR A 92 11.37 18.01 -17.87
CA THR A 92 11.45 16.60 -17.48
C THR A 92 12.33 15.85 -18.48
N THR A 93 13.55 15.50 -18.06
CA THR A 93 14.49 14.78 -18.94
C THR A 93 14.23 13.27 -18.90
N THR A 94 14.57 12.56 -19.98
CA THR A 94 14.53 11.09 -19.99
C THR A 94 15.42 10.49 -18.90
N GLN A 95 16.57 11.11 -18.60
CA GLN A 95 17.48 10.63 -17.54
C GLN A 95 16.84 10.74 -16.15
N PHE A 96 16.19 11.86 -15.86
CA PHE A 96 15.44 12.02 -14.62
C PHE A 96 14.29 10.99 -14.52
N TYR A 97 13.55 10.80 -15.61
CA TYR A 97 12.49 9.79 -15.67
C TYR A 97 13.05 8.38 -15.39
N LEU A 98 14.16 7.99 -16.03
CA LEU A 98 14.77 6.67 -15.79
C LEU A 98 15.30 6.54 -14.35
N ALA A 99 15.96 7.56 -13.82
CA ALA A 99 16.50 7.56 -12.46
C ALA A 99 15.40 7.46 -11.40
N SER A 100 14.30 8.20 -11.56
CA SER A 100 13.14 8.11 -10.65
C SER A 100 12.48 6.72 -10.73
N HIS A 101 12.33 6.14 -11.92
CA HIS A 101 11.76 4.81 -12.09
C HIS A 101 12.66 3.69 -11.56
N ALA A 102 13.99 3.86 -11.59
CA ALA A 102 14.93 2.93 -10.97
C ALA A 102 14.75 2.82 -9.45
N VAL A 103 14.13 3.82 -8.80
CA VAL A 103 13.79 3.80 -7.37
C VAL A 103 12.33 3.40 -7.15
N LEU A 104 11.41 3.98 -7.92
CA LEU A 104 9.97 3.75 -7.77
C LEU A 104 9.58 2.30 -8.06
N VAL A 105 10.10 1.70 -9.14
CA VAL A 105 9.75 0.32 -9.52
C VAL A 105 10.15 -0.68 -8.43
N PRO A 106 11.40 -0.72 -7.92
CA PRO A 106 11.74 -1.62 -6.82
C PRO A 106 10.96 -1.38 -5.54
N ALA A 107 10.70 -0.12 -5.16
CA ALA A 107 9.94 0.21 -3.95
C ALA A 107 8.50 -0.34 -4.03
N LEU A 108 7.85 -0.14 -5.18
CA LEU A 108 6.50 -0.63 -5.47
C LEU A 108 6.44 -2.16 -5.49
N VAL A 109 7.39 -2.80 -6.19
CA VAL A 109 7.48 -4.26 -6.27
C VAL A 109 7.75 -4.85 -4.89
N GLY A 110 8.64 -4.24 -4.11
CA GLY A 110 8.96 -4.66 -2.74
C GLY A 110 7.76 -4.58 -1.80
N ALA A 111 7.02 -3.47 -1.82
CA ALA A 111 5.81 -3.31 -1.03
C ALA A 111 4.74 -4.35 -1.40
N SER A 112 4.51 -4.54 -2.70
CA SER A 112 3.54 -5.51 -3.23
C SER A 112 3.93 -6.96 -2.91
N ALA A 113 5.21 -7.30 -3.08
CA ALA A 113 5.75 -8.61 -2.74
C ALA A 113 5.64 -8.91 -1.24
N ARG A 114 5.90 -7.91 -0.39
CA ARG A 114 5.73 -8.04 1.05
C ARG A 114 4.25 -8.28 1.41
N GLY A 115 3.32 -7.52 0.85
CA GLY A 115 1.88 -7.73 1.02
C GLY A 115 1.42 -9.12 0.59
N ALA A 116 1.92 -9.61 -0.55
CA ALA A 116 1.60 -10.95 -1.05
C ALA A 116 2.21 -12.09 -0.21
N ARG A 117 3.42 -11.90 0.33
CA ARG A 117 4.12 -12.92 1.15
C ARG A 117 3.64 -12.95 2.60
N GLN A 118 3.14 -11.83 3.12
CA GLN A 118 2.72 -11.66 4.51
C GLN A 118 1.25 -11.21 4.57
N PRO A 119 0.30 -12.05 4.11
CA PRO A 119 -1.10 -11.66 3.91
C PRO A 119 -1.85 -11.28 5.20
N SER A 120 -1.31 -11.67 6.36
CA SER A 120 -1.88 -11.35 7.68
C SER A 120 -1.16 -10.20 8.39
N ASP A 121 -0.06 -9.67 7.83
CA ASP A 121 0.65 -8.52 8.41
C ASP A 121 -0.03 -7.22 7.94
N SER A 122 -0.66 -6.51 8.88
CA SER A 122 -1.32 -5.24 8.62
C SER A 122 -0.36 -4.17 8.11
N ARG A 123 0.92 -4.17 8.51
CA ARG A 123 1.92 -3.22 8.00
C ARG A 123 2.26 -3.51 6.53
N ALA A 124 2.42 -4.78 6.20
CA ALA A 124 2.65 -5.20 4.81
C ALA A 124 1.46 -4.84 3.91
N ALA A 125 0.23 -5.14 4.37
CA ALA A 125 -1.00 -4.80 3.67
C ALA A 125 -1.17 -3.27 3.52
N PHE A 126 -0.84 -2.50 4.57
CA PHE A 126 -0.88 -1.03 4.54
C PHE A 126 0.07 -0.50 3.45
N CYS A 127 1.35 -0.90 3.46
CA CYS A 127 2.31 -0.45 2.44
C CYS A 127 1.87 -0.81 1.01
N ALA A 128 1.42 -2.04 0.78
CA ALA A 128 0.96 -2.47 -0.55
C ALA A 128 -0.29 -1.70 -0.99
N THR A 129 -1.21 -1.42 -0.06
CA THR A 129 -2.43 -0.64 -0.31
C THR A 129 -2.12 0.84 -0.57
N THR A 130 -1.16 1.43 0.15
CA THR A 130 -0.66 2.80 -0.08
C THR A 130 -0.12 2.96 -1.49
N VAL A 131 0.73 2.03 -1.92
CA VAL A 131 1.28 2.04 -3.28
C VAL A 131 0.18 1.85 -4.33
N SER A 132 -0.76 0.94 -4.08
CA SER A 132 -1.90 0.72 -4.96
C SER A 132 -2.77 1.98 -5.11
N ALA A 133 -3.08 2.67 -4.02
CA ALA A 133 -3.84 3.91 -4.05
C ALA A 133 -3.07 5.03 -4.77
N GLY A 134 -1.76 5.14 -4.50
CA GLY A 134 -0.90 6.11 -5.18
C GLY A 134 -0.88 5.92 -6.70
N LEU A 135 -0.85 4.68 -7.19
CA LEU A 135 -0.95 4.40 -8.63
C LEU A 135 -2.34 4.66 -9.20
N GLY A 136 -3.40 4.44 -8.42
CA GLY A 136 -4.75 4.86 -8.80
C GLY A 136 -4.84 6.37 -9.02
N VAL A 137 -4.23 7.16 -8.14
CA VAL A 137 -4.15 8.63 -8.28
C VAL A 137 -3.30 9.03 -9.49
N ASN A 138 -2.21 8.31 -9.77
CA ASN A 138 -1.40 8.56 -10.96
C ASN A 138 -2.21 8.30 -12.25
N ALA A 139 -2.97 7.19 -12.31
CA ALA A 139 -3.87 6.93 -13.44
C ALA A 139 -4.92 8.05 -13.63
N ILE A 140 -5.49 8.55 -12.53
CA ILE A 140 -6.42 9.70 -12.56
C ILE A 140 -5.73 10.94 -13.12
N PHE A 141 -4.47 11.21 -12.77
CA PHE A 141 -3.70 12.31 -13.32
C PHE A 141 -3.58 12.23 -14.86
N HIS A 142 -3.27 11.06 -15.44
CA HIS A 142 -3.19 10.92 -16.89
C HIS A 142 -4.55 11.10 -17.59
N ILE A 143 -5.62 10.58 -16.99
CA ILE A 143 -6.98 10.76 -17.52
C ILE A 143 -7.37 12.25 -17.47
N ALA A 144 -7.16 12.90 -16.32
CA ALA A 144 -7.52 14.30 -16.12
C ALA A 144 -6.72 15.22 -17.03
N THR A 145 -5.40 15.01 -17.16
CA THR A 145 -4.54 15.82 -18.05
C THR A 145 -4.83 15.57 -19.52
N THR A 146 -5.21 14.35 -19.91
CA THR A 146 -5.68 14.07 -21.28
C THR A 146 -6.94 14.86 -21.59
N ALA A 147 -7.90 14.90 -20.67
CA ALA A 147 -9.12 15.70 -20.83
C ALA A 147 -8.83 17.20 -20.84
N LEU A 148 -7.98 17.67 -19.92
CA LEU A 148 -7.63 19.08 -19.74
C LEU A 148 -6.87 19.66 -20.95
N PHE A 149 -5.84 18.95 -21.41
CA PHE A 149 -5.01 19.40 -22.54
C PHE A 149 -5.56 18.99 -23.90
N ARG A 150 -6.62 18.17 -23.92
CA ARG A 150 -7.25 17.63 -25.14
C ARG A 150 -6.22 16.96 -26.06
N GLU A 151 -5.22 16.34 -25.45
CA GLU A 151 -4.08 15.69 -26.09
C GLU A 151 -3.82 14.37 -25.37
N TYR A 152 -3.44 13.34 -26.11
CA TYR A 152 -3.06 12.06 -25.52
C TYR A 152 -1.89 12.23 -24.53
N SER A 153 -2.13 11.94 -23.25
CA SER A 153 -1.07 11.79 -22.26
C SER A 153 -0.49 10.37 -22.33
N PRO A 154 0.82 10.19 -22.61
CA PRO A 154 1.45 8.88 -22.52
C PRO A 154 1.19 8.27 -21.14
N GLY A 155 0.63 7.05 -21.11
CA GLY A 155 0.23 6.38 -19.88
C GLY A 155 -1.29 6.38 -19.62
N VAL A 156 -2.09 7.16 -20.36
CA VAL A 156 -3.55 7.21 -20.15
C VAL A 156 -4.24 5.88 -20.46
N VAL A 157 -3.79 5.12 -21.46
CA VAL A 157 -4.47 3.88 -21.85
C VAL A 157 -4.27 2.82 -20.77
N THR A 158 -3.03 2.48 -20.45
CA THR A 158 -2.68 1.54 -19.38
C THR A 158 -3.12 2.03 -18.00
N GLY A 159 -3.12 3.35 -17.78
CA GLY A 159 -3.66 3.97 -16.58
C GLY A 159 -5.14 3.67 -16.41
N ALA A 160 -5.94 3.96 -17.42
CA ALA A 160 -7.40 3.81 -17.39
C ALA A 160 -7.86 2.35 -17.39
N ILE A 161 -7.24 1.48 -18.20
CA ILE A 161 -7.70 0.09 -18.37
C ILE A 161 -6.99 -0.91 -17.46
N GLY A 162 -5.80 -0.55 -16.94
CA GLY A 162 -4.95 -1.43 -16.13
C GLY A 162 -4.82 -0.94 -14.70
N MET A 163 -4.08 0.15 -14.50
CA MET A 163 -3.69 0.60 -13.16
C MET A 163 -4.89 1.02 -12.30
N LEU A 164 -5.83 1.80 -12.84
CA LEU A 164 -6.99 2.25 -12.08
C LEU A 164 -7.90 1.07 -11.66
N PRO A 165 -8.29 0.14 -12.55
CA PRO A 165 -9.00 -1.08 -12.16
C PRO A 165 -8.22 -1.94 -11.15
N ALA A 166 -6.90 -2.12 -11.34
CA ALA A 166 -6.06 -2.87 -10.42
C ALA A 166 -5.98 -2.22 -9.03
N ALA A 167 -5.96 -0.89 -8.97
CA ALA A 167 -5.95 -0.13 -7.73
C ALA A 167 -7.28 -0.28 -6.96
N VAL A 168 -8.40 -0.07 -7.67
CA VAL A 168 -9.74 -0.26 -7.09
C VAL A 168 -9.95 -1.69 -6.61
N TYR A 169 -9.53 -2.67 -7.40
CA TYR A 169 -9.66 -4.07 -7.04
C TYR A 169 -8.80 -4.44 -5.81
N THR A 170 -7.56 -3.96 -5.74
CA THR A 170 -6.69 -4.16 -4.57
C THR A 170 -7.32 -3.56 -3.31
N LEU A 171 -7.82 -2.31 -3.38
CA LEU A 171 -8.51 -1.66 -2.26
C LEU A 171 -9.73 -2.46 -1.79
N TYR A 172 -10.58 -2.89 -2.75
CA TYR A 172 -11.74 -3.73 -2.45
C TYR A 172 -11.35 -5.04 -1.77
N ARG A 173 -10.32 -5.72 -2.27
CA ARG A 173 -9.84 -7.00 -1.74
C ARG A 173 -9.20 -6.85 -0.36
N THR A 174 -8.42 -5.80 -0.13
CA THR A 174 -7.84 -5.49 1.19
C THR A 174 -8.94 -5.18 2.20
N LYS A 175 -9.97 -4.40 1.81
CA LYS A 175 -11.12 -4.16 2.68
C LYS A 175 -11.85 -5.46 3.02
N ARG A 176 -12.06 -6.33 2.03
CA ARG A 176 -12.80 -7.58 2.22
C ARG A 176 -12.03 -8.60 3.06
N SER A 177 -10.70 -8.59 3.02
CA SER A 177 -9.86 -9.47 3.83
C SER A 177 -9.82 -9.10 5.32
N ARG A 178 -10.27 -7.89 5.69
CA ARG A 178 -10.25 -7.36 7.07
C ARG A 178 -8.86 -7.35 7.72
N VAL A 179 -7.79 -7.39 6.91
CA VAL A 179 -6.41 -7.27 7.39
C VAL A 179 -6.12 -5.82 7.82
N LEU A 180 -6.80 -4.86 7.18
CA LEU A 180 -6.84 -3.46 7.58
C LEU A 180 -8.24 -3.10 8.04
N ASN A 181 -8.34 -2.26 9.07
CA ASN A 181 -9.59 -1.60 9.44
C ASN A 181 -9.86 -0.39 8.52
N ASP A 182 -11.03 0.23 8.64
CA ASP A 182 -11.42 1.35 7.76
C ASP A 182 -10.50 2.57 7.91
N GLU A 183 -10.05 2.89 9.13
CA GLU A 183 -9.09 3.98 9.38
C GLU A 183 -7.75 3.74 8.69
N GLN A 184 -7.23 2.51 8.74
CA GLN A 184 -5.99 2.13 8.07
C GLN A 184 -6.12 2.17 6.55
N ILE A 185 -7.28 1.82 6.00
CA ILE A 185 -7.55 1.93 4.56
C ILE A 185 -7.56 3.40 4.14
N VAL A 186 -8.28 4.25 4.88
CA VAL A 186 -8.29 5.71 4.64
C VAL A 186 -6.87 6.26 4.75
N GLY A 187 -6.14 5.89 5.80
CA GLY A 187 -4.74 6.28 5.99
C GLY A 187 -3.83 5.85 4.84
N ALA A 188 -3.99 4.63 4.32
CA ALA A 188 -3.23 4.15 3.17
C ALA A 188 -3.56 4.93 1.89
N VAL A 189 -4.85 5.22 1.66
CA VAL A 189 -5.29 6.03 0.51
C VAL A 189 -4.74 7.45 0.59
N LEU A 190 -4.81 8.09 1.77
CA LEU A 190 -4.26 9.43 1.98
C LEU A 190 -2.74 9.45 1.81
N ALA A 191 -2.03 8.47 2.36
CA ALA A 191 -0.59 8.34 2.20
C ALA A 191 -0.20 8.16 0.72
N GLY A 192 -0.90 7.27 0.00
CA GLY A 192 -0.67 7.04 -1.42
C GLY A 192 -0.94 8.29 -2.25
N THR A 193 -2.04 8.98 -1.95
CA THR A 193 -2.38 10.26 -2.59
C THR A 193 -1.32 11.32 -2.35
N ALA A 194 -0.87 11.48 -1.11
CA ALA A 194 0.15 12.47 -0.75
C ALA A 194 1.48 12.19 -1.45
N ILE A 195 1.94 10.94 -1.45
CA ILE A 195 3.18 10.52 -2.14
C ILE A 195 3.05 10.80 -3.64
N THR A 196 1.98 10.35 -4.29
CA THR A 196 1.79 10.57 -5.72
C THR A 196 1.63 12.04 -6.07
N THR A 197 0.95 12.83 -5.24
CA THR A 197 0.83 14.28 -5.42
C THR A 197 2.20 14.95 -5.34
N ALA A 198 3.07 14.52 -4.43
CA ALA A 198 4.45 15.03 -4.36
C ALA A 198 5.26 14.64 -5.62
N VAL A 199 5.11 13.42 -6.11
CA VAL A 199 5.76 12.96 -7.35
C VAL A 199 5.27 13.76 -8.56
N VAL A 200 3.96 13.93 -8.73
CA VAL A 200 3.38 14.74 -9.81
C VAL A 200 3.76 16.21 -9.65
N GLY A 201 3.75 16.74 -8.42
CA GLY A 201 4.17 18.10 -8.09
C GLY A 201 5.63 18.37 -8.48
N SER A 202 6.50 17.35 -8.43
CA SER A 202 7.89 17.47 -8.87
C SER A 202 8.02 17.81 -10.36
N LEU A 203 7.01 17.55 -11.19
CA LEU A 203 6.98 17.95 -12.61
C LEU A 203 6.99 19.47 -12.80
N TYR A 204 6.57 20.24 -11.78
CA TYR A 204 6.56 21.70 -11.83
C TYR A 204 7.89 22.33 -11.39
N VAL A 205 8.83 21.53 -10.88
CA VAL A 205 10.15 21.99 -10.48
C VAL A 205 11.10 21.85 -11.67
N ASN A 206 11.82 22.92 -12.02
CA ASN A 206 12.87 22.84 -13.04
C ASN A 206 14.01 21.94 -12.53
N MET A 207 14.05 20.70 -13.02
CA MET A 207 15.03 19.72 -12.60
C MET A 207 16.39 20.02 -13.24
N PRO A 208 17.49 20.02 -12.46
CA PRO A 208 18.83 20.11 -13.01
C PRO A 208 19.08 19.04 -14.08
N ARG A 209 19.74 19.40 -15.17
CA ARG A 209 20.19 18.42 -16.17
C ARG A 209 21.25 17.53 -15.52
N LEU A 210 20.89 16.31 -15.16
CA LEU A 210 21.85 15.28 -14.75
C LEU A 210 22.82 15.03 -15.93
N GLY A 211 24.05 15.55 -15.83
CA GLY A 211 25.09 15.42 -16.86
C GLY A 211 25.42 16.67 -17.67
N GLY A 212 24.90 17.85 -17.33
CA GLY A 212 25.37 19.10 -17.94
C GLY A 212 26.81 19.42 -17.49
N LYS A 213 27.76 19.52 -18.43
CA LYS A 213 29.06 20.13 -18.14
C LYS A 213 28.78 21.55 -17.62
N VAL A 214 29.33 21.87 -16.45
CA VAL A 214 29.43 23.25 -16.00
C VAL A 214 30.38 23.93 -16.99
N GLU A 215 29.84 24.66 -17.96
CA GLU A 215 30.65 25.61 -18.71
C GLU A 215 31.00 26.74 -17.74
N THR A 216 32.14 26.59 -17.07
CA THR A 216 32.81 27.67 -16.37
C THR A 216 33.31 28.63 -17.44
N GLY A 217 32.57 29.71 -17.65
CA GLY A 217 33.10 30.92 -18.28
C GLY A 217 34.05 31.66 -17.35
#